data_AF-B3KNS4-F1
#
_entry.id   AF-B3KNS4-F1
#
_cell.length_a   1.000
_cell.length_b   1.000
_cell.length_c   1.000
_cell.angle_alpha   90.00
_cell.angle_beta   90.00
_cell.angle_gamma   90.00
#
_symmetry.space_group_name_H-M   'P 1'
#
loop_
_entity.id
_entity.type
_entity.pdbx_description
1 polymer ?
#
loop_
_entity_poly.entity_id
_entity_poly.type
_entity_poly.pdbx_seq_one_letter_code
_entity_poly.pdbx_strand_id
1 'polypeptide(L)'
;MDKPCGCPPGVCDHGTGDRRDPWYSTVGLLPPVRAMSQRNLNAKTEQGPTGVTMTSNPITWGQIKKTTQEAEKLLERQGQAKTPDSMFLAMLAVVSCASIGSGEPPTGN
;
A
#
# COMPACT_ATOMS: atom_id res chain seq x y z
N MET A 1 -39.75 11.39 14.76
CA MET A 1 -40.18 10.38 15.75
C MET A 1 -39.59 9.06 15.30
N ASP A 2 -38.38 8.78 15.77
CA ASP A 2 -37.62 7.60 15.40
C ASP A 2 -38.31 6.34 15.96
N LYS A 3 -38.51 5.37 15.08
CA LYS A 3 -39.21 4.12 15.37
C LYS A 3 -38.31 3.25 16.26
N PRO A 4 -38.77 2.81 17.45
CA PRO A 4 -37.92 2.08 18.38
C PRO A 4 -37.54 0.70 17.81
N CYS A 5 -36.26 0.34 17.95
CA CYS A 5 -35.75 -0.96 17.55
C CYS A 5 -36.38 -2.07 18.40
N GLY A 6 -36.86 -3.14 17.79
CA GLY A 6 -37.43 -4.32 18.48
C GLY A 6 -36.37 -5.27 19.05
N CYS A 7 -35.20 -4.78 19.43
CA CYS A 7 -34.09 -5.60 19.88
C CYS A 7 -34.20 -5.94 21.37
N PRO A 8 -33.86 -7.18 21.79
CA PRO A 8 -33.85 -7.56 23.21
C PRO A 8 -32.86 -6.70 24.03
N PRO A 9 -33.16 -6.43 25.32
CA PRO A 9 -32.30 -5.61 26.18
C PRO A 9 -30.87 -6.15 26.24
N GLY A 10 -29.88 -5.31 25.96
CA GLY A 10 -28.44 -5.63 26.05
C GLY A 10 -27.80 -6.24 24.80
N VAL A 11 -28.54 -6.43 23.71
CA VAL A 11 -27.99 -7.00 22.45
C VAL A 11 -27.57 -5.92 21.45
N CYS A 12 -28.07 -4.70 21.60
CA CYS A 12 -27.73 -3.60 20.70
C CYS A 12 -27.36 -2.36 21.52
N ASP A 13 -26.06 -2.08 21.61
CA ASP A 13 -25.58 -0.75 21.94
C ASP A 13 -25.92 0.17 20.77
N HIS A 14 -27.15 0.69 20.77
CA HIS A 14 -27.47 1.87 19.98
C HIS A 14 -26.81 3.05 20.67
N GLY A 15 -25.49 3.16 20.49
CA GLY A 15 -24.77 4.36 20.82
C GLY A 15 -25.48 5.53 20.14
N THR A 16 -26.27 6.27 20.91
CA THR A 16 -26.69 7.64 20.58
C THR A 16 -25.45 8.52 20.70
N GLY A 17 -24.47 8.22 19.86
CA GLY A 17 -23.18 8.89 19.80
C GLY A 17 -23.17 9.67 18.50
N ASP A 18 -23.26 10.98 18.62
CA ASP A 18 -22.97 11.99 17.61
C ASP A 18 -21.95 11.46 16.58
N ARG A 19 -22.37 11.36 15.32
CA ARG A 19 -21.63 10.82 14.17
C ARG A 19 -20.47 11.76 13.77
N ARG A 20 -19.73 12.29 14.74
CA ARG A 20 -18.49 13.02 14.51
C ARG A 20 -17.35 12.02 14.49
N ASP A 21 -16.86 11.79 13.27
CA ASP A 21 -15.64 11.07 12.97
C ASP A 21 -14.54 11.41 14.00
N PRO A 22 -13.92 10.40 14.66
CA PRO A 22 -12.93 10.59 15.73
C PRO A 22 -11.75 11.52 15.37
N TRP A 23 -11.55 11.80 14.09
CA TRP A 23 -10.48 12.63 13.58
C TRP A 23 -10.74 14.15 13.69
N TYR A 24 -11.98 14.59 13.94
CA TYR A 24 -12.30 16.03 13.94
C TYR A 24 -12.24 16.72 15.31
N SER A 25 -12.26 15.99 16.44
CA SER A 25 -12.24 16.65 17.77
C SER A 25 -10.83 16.84 18.36
N THR A 26 -9.79 16.33 17.70
CA THR A 26 -8.39 16.52 18.14
C THR A 26 -7.65 17.52 17.26
N VAL A 27 -8.35 18.44 16.61
CA VAL A 27 -7.74 19.62 15.96
C VAL A 27 -7.61 20.74 17.00
N GLY A 28 -6.96 20.41 18.12
CA GLY A 28 -6.86 21.28 19.29
C GLY A 28 -5.47 21.88 19.46
N LEU A 29 -4.42 21.05 19.60
CA LEU A 29 -3.14 21.59 20.07
C LEU A 29 -1.85 20.96 19.53
N LEU A 30 -1.85 19.86 18.77
CA LEU A 30 -0.56 19.30 18.31
C LEU A 30 -0.68 18.64 16.92
N PRO A 31 0.05 19.12 15.88
CA PRO A 31 -0.02 18.54 14.54
C PRO A 31 0.57 17.11 14.54
N PRO A 32 -0.14 16.11 13.96
CA PRO A 32 0.29 14.71 13.87
C PRO A 32 1.68 14.51 13.23
N VAL A 33 2.17 15.52 12.52
CA VAL A 33 3.46 15.50 11.83
C VAL A 33 4.64 15.33 12.79
N ARG A 34 4.61 15.91 14.00
CA ARG A 34 5.74 15.79 14.94
C ARG A 34 5.91 14.38 15.51
N ALA A 35 4.83 13.63 15.67
CA ALA A 35 4.91 12.25 16.15
C ALA A 35 5.57 11.33 15.11
N MET A 36 5.31 11.56 13.81
CA MET A 36 5.93 10.77 12.74
C MET A 36 7.36 11.21 12.40
N SER A 37 7.73 12.47 12.65
CA SER A 37 9.07 12.98 12.30
C SER A 37 10.19 12.54 13.25
N GLN A 38 9.87 11.86 14.36
CA GLN A 38 10.86 11.38 15.34
C GLN A 38 11.25 9.89 15.17
N ARG A 39 11.04 9.27 14.01
CA ARG A 39 11.77 8.03 13.70
C ARG A 39 13.24 8.36 13.43
N ASN A 40 14.02 8.37 14.51
CA ASN A 40 15.46 8.43 14.46
C ASN A 40 15.97 7.12 13.84
N LEU A 41 16.30 7.15 12.54
CA LEU A 41 16.87 6.00 11.83
C LEU A 41 18.33 5.70 12.22
N ASN A 42 18.91 6.44 13.17
CA ASN A 42 20.20 6.15 13.78
C ASN A 42 20.02 5.33 15.08
N ALA A 43 19.01 4.47 15.16
CA ALA A 43 19.08 3.36 16.09
C ALA A 43 20.29 2.52 15.66
N LYS A 44 21.41 2.70 16.36
CA LYS A 44 22.65 1.95 16.23
C LYS A 44 22.30 0.49 16.00
N THR A 45 22.40 0.03 14.75
CA THR A 45 22.29 -1.36 14.42
C THR A 45 23.38 -2.08 15.17
N GLU A 46 22.98 -2.77 16.24
CA GLU A 46 23.80 -3.73 16.92
C GLU A 46 24.27 -4.70 15.84
N GLN A 47 25.58 -4.67 15.55
CA GLN A 47 26.23 -5.50 14.54
C GLN A 47 26.24 -6.96 15.02
N GLY A 48 25.05 -7.57 15.13
CA GLY A 48 24.94 -9.00 14.91
C GLY A 48 25.15 -9.25 13.42
N PRO A 49 25.88 -10.31 13.01
CA PRO A 49 25.96 -10.72 11.61
C PRO A 49 24.61 -11.32 11.19
N THR A 50 23.57 -10.50 11.17
CA THR A 50 22.19 -10.90 10.91
C THR A 50 21.84 -10.44 9.52
N GLY A 51 21.95 -11.39 8.58
CA GLY A 51 21.31 -11.32 7.29
C GLY A 51 21.93 -10.30 6.35
N VAL A 52 22.52 -10.79 5.27
CA VAL A 52 22.71 -10.07 4.01
C VAL A 52 21.55 -9.10 3.80
N THR A 53 21.78 -7.82 4.12
CA THR A 53 20.82 -6.78 3.80
C THR A 53 20.85 -6.71 2.30
N MET A 54 19.85 -7.30 1.65
CA MET A 54 19.61 -7.16 0.23
C MET A 54 19.29 -5.68 0.03
N THR A 55 20.31 -4.87 -0.23
CA THR A 55 20.15 -3.47 -0.56
C THR A 55 19.45 -3.43 -1.92
N SER A 56 18.12 -3.40 -1.92
CA SER A 56 17.39 -3.09 -3.13
C SER A 56 17.58 -1.61 -3.43
N ASN A 57 17.90 -1.29 -4.67
CA ASN A 57 17.96 0.09 -5.09
C ASN A 57 16.55 0.70 -4.93
N PRO A 58 16.43 1.93 -4.39
CA PRO A 58 15.13 2.57 -4.29
C PRO A 58 14.51 2.68 -5.69
N ILE A 59 13.20 2.45 -5.77
CA ILE A 59 12.49 2.62 -7.04
C ILE A 59 12.60 4.09 -7.48
N THR A 60 13.03 4.28 -8.72
CA THR A 60 13.17 5.60 -9.31
C THR A 60 11.87 6.04 -9.98
N TRP A 61 11.65 7.36 -10.04
CA TRP A 61 10.51 7.93 -10.78
C TRP A 61 10.50 7.49 -12.26
N GLY A 62 11.69 7.35 -12.86
CA GLY A 62 11.83 6.84 -14.23
C GLY A 62 11.32 5.41 -14.39
N GLN A 63 11.58 4.52 -13.42
CA GLN A 63 11.06 3.16 -13.44
C GLN A 63 9.54 3.14 -13.31
N ILE A 64 8.97 3.94 -12.39
CA ILE A 64 7.52 4.05 -12.23
C ILE A 64 6.87 4.48 -13.55
N LYS A 65 7.35 5.58 -14.14
CA LYS A 65 6.82 6.09 -15.41
C LYS A 65 6.92 5.05 -16.53
N LYS A 66 8.04 4.33 -16.61
CA LYS A 66 8.24 3.27 -17.60
C LYS A 66 7.24 2.13 -17.41
N THR A 67 7.05 1.66 -16.18
CA THR A 67 6.07 0.61 -15.86
C THR A 67 4.65 1.06 -16.18
N THR A 68 4.30 2.32 -15.89
CA THR A 68 3.00 2.89 -16.30
C THR A 68 2.81 2.84 -17.80
N GLN A 69 3.81 3.26 -18.58
CA GLN A 69 3.72 3.29 -20.04
C GLN A 69 3.57 1.88 -20.64
N GLU A 70 4.32 0.90 -20.12
CA GLU A 70 4.20 -0.50 -20.56
C GLU A 70 2.82 -1.08 -20.17
N ALA A 71 2.30 -0.72 -18.99
CA ALA A 71 0.96 -1.12 -18.57
C ALA A 71 -0.13 -0.53 -19.47
N GLU A 72 -0.04 0.75 -19.83
CA GLU A 72 -0.97 1.38 -20.78
C GLU A 72 -0.94 0.67 -22.14
N LYS A 73 0.26 0.40 -22.66
CA LYS A 73 0.46 -0.32 -23.92
C LYS A 73 -0.09 -1.75 -23.86
N LEU A 74 0.04 -2.41 -22.72
CA LEU A 74 -0.53 -3.74 -22.50
C LEU A 74 -2.06 -3.71 -22.58
N LEU A 75 -2.70 -2.74 -21.93
CA LEU A 75 -4.16 -2.58 -21.97
C LEU A 75 -4.66 -2.23 -23.37
N GLU A 76 -3.96 -1.35 -24.10
CA GLU A 76 -4.28 -1.02 -25.50
C GLU A 76 -4.26 -2.26 -26.39
N ARG A 77 -3.23 -3.11 -26.25
CA ARG A 77 -3.12 -4.37 -27.02
C ARG A 77 -4.23 -5.35 -26.69
N GLN A 78 -4.71 -5.36 -25.45
CA GLN A 78 -5.82 -6.21 -25.01
C GLN A 78 -7.20 -5.61 -25.35
N GLY A 79 -7.26 -4.39 -25.87
CA GLY A 79 -8.52 -3.67 -26.09
C GLY A 79 -9.26 -3.35 -24.78
N GLN A 80 -8.53 -3.26 -23.67
CA GLN A 80 -9.08 -3.13 -22.33
C GLN A 80 -9.13 -1.65 -21.91
N ALA A 81 -10.23 -1.22 -21.28
CA ALA A 81 -10.41 0.17 -20.87
C ALA A 81 -9.44 0.57 -19.75
N LYS A 82 -8.77 1.73 -19.83
CA LYS A 82 -7.79 2.18 -18.81
C LYS A 82 -8.45 2.65 -17.50
N THR A 83 -9.06 1.73 -16.77
CA THR A 83 -9.59 1.96 -15.42
C THR A 83 -8.49 1.81 -14.36
N PRO A 84 -8.65 2.38 -13.16
CA PRO A 84 -7.67 2.21 -12.08
C PRO A 84 -7.35 0.74 -11.76
N ASP A 85 -8.36 -0.14 -11.73
CA ASP A 85 -8.17 -1.57 -11.46
C ASP A 85 -7.33 -2.26 -12.53
N SER A 86 -7.63 -1.98 -13.80
CA SER A 86 -6.89 -2.59 -14.91
C SER A 86 -5.46 -2.07 -15.03
N MET A 87 -5.25 -0.77 -14.80
CA MET A 87 -3.93 -0.17 -14.74
C MET A 87 -3.09 -0.81 -13.62
N PHE A 88 -3.70 -1.03 -12.45
CA PHE A 88 -3.04 -1.69 -11.33
C PHE A 88 -2.62 -3.12 -11.68
N LEU A 89 -3.54 -3.93 -12.23
CA LEU A 89 -3.23 -5.30 -12.65
C LEU A 89 -2.17 -5.35 -13.76
N ALA A 90 -2.24 -4.45 -14.72
CA ALA A 90 -1.26 -4.35 -15.80
C ALA A 90 0.13 -3.95 -15.28
N MET A 91 0.22 -3.01 -14.35
CA MET A 91 1.49 -2.65 -13.70
C MET A 91 2.08 -3.83 -12.93
N LEU A 92 1.26 -4.58 -12.17
CA LEU A 92 1.70 -5.79 -11.48
C LEU A 92 2.24 -6.82 -12.46
N ALA A 93 1.53 -7.07 -13.57
CA ALA A 93 1.98 -7.99 -14.61
C ALA A 93 3.34 -7.56 -15.20
N VAL A 94 3.53 -6.27 -15.50
CA VAL A 94 4.79 -5.74 -16.03
C VAL A 94 5.94 -5.95 -15.04
N VAL A 95 5.73 -5.65 -13.75
CA VAL A 95 6.76 -5.82 -12.71
C VAL A 95 7.09 -7.30 -12.50
N SER A 96 6.08 -8.18 -12.43
CA SER A 96 6.28 -9.62 -12.25
C SER A 96 6.99 -10.28 -13.43
N CYS A 97 6.68 -9.87 -14.66
CA CYS A 97 7.37 -10.39 -15.85
C CYS A 97 8.85 -9.97 -15.89
N ALA A 98 9.17 -8.75 -15.46
CA ALA A 98 10.56 -8.28 -15.41
C ALA A 98 11.44 -9.08 -14.44
N SER A 99 10.86 -9.62 -13.35
CA SER A 99 11.59 -10.44 -12.38
C SER A 99 11.93 -11.87 -12.83
N ILE A 100 11.28 -12.39 -13.89
CA ILE A 100 11.46 -13.78 -14.33
C ILE A 100 12.73 -13.96 -15.21
N GLY A 101 13.40 -12.87 -15.58
CA GLY A 101 14.50 -12.87 -16.56
C GLY A 101 15.85 -13.48 -16.13
N SER A 102 15.99 -14.06 -14.92
CA SER A 102 17.26 -14.64 -14.46
C SER A 102 17.17 -16.12 -14.06
N GLY A 103 16.28 -16.88 -14.69
CA GLY A 103 16.34 -18.34 -14.66
C GLY A 103 17.37 -18.84 -15.67
N GLU A 104 18.66 -18.80 -15.32
CA GLU A 104 19.68 -19.53 -16.07
C GLU A 104 19.30 -21.03 -16.06
N PRO A 105 19.17 -21.69 -17.23
CA PRO A 105 18.86 -23.11 -17.25
C PRO A 105 20.02 -23.89 -16.63
N PRO A 106 19.75 -24.87 -15.75
CA PRO A 106 20.81 -25.67 -15.16
C PRO A 106 21.53 -26.40 -16.29
N THR A 107 22.75 -25.97 -16.58
CA THR A 107 23.68 -26.71 -17.42
C THR A 107 23.92 -28.05 -16.74
N GLY A 108 23.27 -29.08 -17.26
CA GLY A 108 23.48 -30.45 -16.84
C GLY A 108 24.93 -30.85 -17.05
N ASN A 109 25.46 -31.60 -16.07
CA ASN A 109 26.59 -32.50 -16.21
C ASN A 109 26.09 -33.90 -15.83
#